data_AF-A0AAE7P692-F1
#
_entry.id   AF-A0AAE7P692-F1
#
_cell.length_a   1.000
_cell.length_b   1.000
_cell.length_c   1.000
_cell.angle_alpha   90.00
_cell.angle_beta   90.00
_cell.angle_gamma   90.00
#
_symmetry.space_group_name_H-M   'P 1'
#
loop_
_entity.id
_entity.type
_entity.pdbx_description
1 polymer ?
#
loop_
_entity_poly.entity_id
_entity_poly.type
_entity_poly.pdbx_seq_one_letter_code
_entity_poly.pdbx_strand_id
1 'polypeptide(L)'
;MFKDQQANITFELASEHLNAHNSRENRPKYLMPGYYLNENFCVSKPVEYIRLNELSFDELWQKRRDEMKSEVVRNGKTKLVDIERGKKPLKQNCHYECVIGLNEHTSVSSLLRSIKAVGEILNIEPINVYIHSDEGHLLRKRDSKEIYPLFRDENGKLGGTYVTDTDGRAYYIHIKENKKGEQYYEKGAELRYDEFEPMFQRHAHVEWNTLVSSRNQMQRFKRYSADANLDAKTVFKNVYNTNAEILGMKKGSGNSKHKKLKEFRVASENEKLASQIEELKSLVEQKEAQMQSAFETEVKQRDKIRELAIQNEGLKSEIKERIELYAMKLLELLDTKDELALANETLAEKDIEIKNLIDEISYKDEEIMAAREEIEQIKEQMRNIEYKQEASIKPANTKGKSREVYEFGM
;
A
#
# COMPACT_ATOMS: atom_id res chain seq x y z
N MET A 1 -2.95 4.36 32.50
CA MET A 1 -2.97 5.76 32.95
C MET A 1 -3.85 6.56 31.99
N PHE A 2 -3.59 6.49 30.69
CA PHE A 2 -4.35 7.17 29.63
C PHE A 2 -5.21 6.16 28.86
N LYS A 3 -6.53 6.15 29.08
CA LYS A 3 -7.51 5.55 28.16
C LYS A 3 -8.86 6.20 28.38
N ASP A 4 -9.37 6.79 27.31
CA ASP A 4 -10.75 7.04 26.89
C ASP A 4 -11.74 7.34 28.00
N GLN A 5 -12.13 8.61 28.12
CA GLN A 5 -13.47 9.14 28.48
C GLN A 5 -14.35 8.28 29.44
N GLN A 6 -13.73 7.54 30.35
CA GLN A 6 -14.37 6.64 31.31
C GLN A 6 -14.21 7.24 32.69
N ALA A 7 -15.29 7.21 33.46
CA ALA A 7 -15.26 7.63 34.85
C ALA A 7 -14.45 6.63 35.66
N ASN A 8 -13.19 6.97 35.88
CA ASN A 8 -12.27 6.27 36.78
C ASN A 8 -12.07 7.12 38.04
N ILE A 9 -12.03 6.45 39.19
CA ILE A 9 -11.76 7.07 40.48
C ILE A 9 -10.85 6.13 41.30
N THR A 10 -9.68 6.63 41.71
CA THR A 10 -8.66 5.80 42.37
C THR A 10 -8.20 6.45 43.65
N PHE A 11 -8.24 5.71 44.75
CA PHE A 11 -7.85 6.20 46.08
C PHE A 11 -6.49 5.67 46.47
N GLU A 12 -5.61 6.57 46.90
CA GLU A 12 -4.30 6.24 47.45
C GLU A 12 -4.11 6.91 48.82
N LEU A 13 -3.36 6.24 49.70
CA LEU A 13 -3.02 6.81 51.00
C LEU A 13 -1.84 7.77 50.77
N ALA A 14 -2.01 9.04 51.13
CA ALA A 14 -0.94 10.01 51.00
C ALA A 14 0.19 9.69 52.00
N SER A 15 1.44 9.64 51.51
CA SER A 15 2.61 9.28 52.31
C SER A 15 3.18 10.44 53.15
N GLU A 16 2.86 11.69 52.81
CA GLU A 16 3.38 12.90 53.47
C GLU A 16 2.29 13.95 53.74
N HIS A 17 2.55 14.85 54.70
CA HIS A 17 1.70 16.01 55.04
C HIS A 17 1.78 17.16 54.02
N LEU A 18 2.67 17.03 53.05
CA LEU A 18 2.86 17.97 51.96
C LEU A 18 2.41 17.28 50.69
N ASN A 19 1.67 18.02 49.88
CA ASN A 19 1.25 17.59 48.55
C ASN A 19 2.46 17.05 47.80
N ALA A 20 2.51 15.73 47.63
CA ALA A 20 3.38 15.10 46.66
C ALA A 20 3.12 15.71 45.25
N HIS A 21 1.98 16.37 45.03
CA HIS A 21 1.66 17.13 43.82
C HIS A 21 2.49 18.40 43.61
N ASN A 22 2.81 19.19 44.63
CA ASN A 22 3.76 20.30 44.44
C ASN A 22 5.18 19.76 44.20
N SER A 23 5.48 18.53 44.61
CA SER A 23 6.73 17.87 44.22
C SER A 23 6.74 17.37 42.76
N ARG A 24 5.57 17.26 42.11
CA ARG A 24 5.43 16.91 40.68
C ARG A 24 5.92 18.02 39.76
N GLU A 25 5.81 19.28 40.18
CA GLU A 25 6.42 20.43 39.49
C GLU A 25 7.95 20.28 39.35
N ASN A 26 8.60 19.50 40.23
CA ASN A 26 10.03 19.22 40.18
C ASN A 26 10.41 17.97 39.35
N ARG A 27 9.43 17.21 38.81
CA ARG A 27 9.71 15.95 38.08
C ARG A 27 8.88 15.85 36.78
N PRO A 28 9.39 16.38 35.66
CA PRO A 28 8.68 16.47 34.37
C PRO A 28 8.51 15.13 33.64
N LYS A 29 9.03 14.02 34.17
CA LYS A 29 9.23 12.77 33.41
C LYS A 29 7.95 12.17 32.80
N TYR A 30 6.79 12.48 33.39
CA TYR A 30 5.47 12.01 32.96
C TYR A 30 4.55 13.13 32.46
N LEU A 31 5.03 14.38 32.44
CA LEU A 31 4.28 15.53 31.94
C LEU A 31 4.35 15.63 30.42
N MET A 32 3.34 16.27 29.85
CA MET A 32 3.36 16.68 28.46
C MET A 32 4.55 17.60 28.19
N PRO A 33 5.16 17.52 26.99
CA PRO A 33 6.21 18.45 26.60
C PRO A 33 5.73 19.90 26.77
N GLY A 34 6.57 20.75 27.35
CA GLY A 34 6.24 22.14 27.68
C GLY A 34 5.78 22.97 26.48
N TYR A 35 6.24 22.60 25.28
CA TYR A 35 5.77 23.16 24.01
C TYR A 35 4.24 23.08 23.85
N TYR A 36 3.60 21.99 24.31
CA TYR A 36 2.16 21.80 24.20
C TYR A 36 1.36 22.42 25.35
N LEU A 37 2.02 22.86 26.43
CA LEU A 37 1.38 23.45 27.60
C LEU A 37 1.16 24.98 27.46
N ASN A 38 1.36 25.54 26.27
CA ASN A 38 1.16 26.96 26.01
C ASN A 38 -0.31 27.28 25.63
N GLU A 39 -0.61 28.58 25.48
CA GLU A 39 -1.96 29.08 25.22
C GLU A 39 -2.58 28.54 23.92
N ASN A 40 -1.76 28.11 22.94
CA ASN A 40 -2.24 27.60 21.65
C ASN A 40 -3.07 26.31 21.77
N PHE A 41 -2.90 25.55 22.86
CA PHE A 41 -3.67 24.34 23.15
C PHE A 41 -4.70 24.54 24.28
N CYS A 42 -5.00 25.80 24.64
CA CYS A 42 -5.92 26.15 25.72
C CYS A 42 -5.53 25.59 27.11
N VAL A 43 -4.25 25.32 27.36
CA VAL A 43 -3.72 24.82 28.65
C VAL A 43 -3.17 25.94 29.54
N SER A 44 -3.62 27.18 29.33
CA SER A 44 -2.99 28.41 29.87
C SER A 44 -2.87 28.50 31.39
N LYS A 45 -3.54 27.62 32.14
CA LYS A 45 -3.23 27.32 33.55
C LYS A 45 -3.15 25.80 33.71
N PRO A 46 -1.97 25.23 34.02
CA PRO A 46 -1.81 23.77 34.13
C PRO A 46 -2.65 23.18 35.26
N VAL A 47 -3.01 24.00 36.25
CA VAL A 47 -3.76 23.60 37.45
C VAL A 47 -4.84 24.64 37.78
N GLU A 48 -6.09 24.20 37.88
CA GLU A 48 -7.19 24.96 38.49
C GLU A 48 -7.40 24.43 39.93
N TYR A 49 -7.36 25.32 40.92
CA TYR A 49 -7.51 24.98 42.34
C TYR A 49 -8.85 25.44 42.88
N ILE A 50 -9.58 24.54 43.54
CA ILE A 50 -10.83 24.84 44.21
C ILE A 50 -10.76 24.30 45.64
N ARG A 51 -10.93 25.19 46.61
CA ARG A 51 -11.08 24.84 48.01
C ARG A 51 -12.51 24.34 48.26
N LEU A 52 -12.65 23.14 48.79
CA LEU A 52 -13.95 22.47 49.03
C LEU A 52 -14.40 22.55 50.48
N ASN A 53 -13.49 22.85 51.39
CA ASN A 53 -13.75 22.97 52.82
C ASN A 53 -13.33 24.34 53.36
N GLU A 54 -14.15 24.92 54.22
CA GLU A 54 -13.84 26.18 54.90
C GLU A 54 -12.63 26.04 55.83
N LEU A 55 -12.41 24.84 56.38
CA LEU A 55 -11.25 24.49 57.18
C LEU A 55 -10.09 24.07 56.27
N SER A 56 -8.89 24.51 56.60
CA SER A 56 -7.64 24.08 55.95
C SER A 56 -7.35 22.62 56.30
N PHE A 57 -6.38 22.02 55.59
CA PHE A 57 -5.91 20.69 55.92
C PHE A 57 -5.49 20.58 57.39
N ASP A 58 -4.69 21.53 57.89
CA ASP A 58 -4.20 21.51 59.27
C ASP A 58 -5.33 21.64 60.30
N GLU A 59 -6.33 22.48 60.02
CA GLU A 59 -7.50 22.65 60.87
C GLU A 59 -8.37 21.38 60.90
N LEU A 60 -8.62 20.75 59.74
CA LEU A 60 -9.33 19.48 59.67
C LEU A 60 -8.56 18.36 60.36
N TRP A 61 -7.25 18.30 60.11
CA TRP A 61 -6.38 17.32 60.70
C TRP A 61 -6.35 17.46 62.23
N GLN A 62 -6.32 18.69 62.73
CA GLN A 62 -6.43 18.99 64.16
C GLN A 62 -7.82 18.64 64.72
N LYS A 63 -8.90 19.04 64.05
CA LYS A 63 -10.28 18.68 64.41
C LYS A 63 -10.45 17.17 64.58
N ARG A 64 -9.96 16.36 63.63
CA ARG A 64 -9.99 14.89 63.71
C ARG A 64 -9.13 14.33 64.84
N ARG A 65 -7.97 14.93 65.12
CA ARG A 65 -7.18 14.56 66.31
C ARG A 65 -7.96 14.79 67.60
N ASP A 66 -8.69 15.89 67.70
CA ASP A 66 -9.45 16.24 68.90
C ASP A 66 -10.75 15.42 69.05
N GLU A 67 -11.41 15.06 67.95
CA GLU A 67 -12.48 14.05 67.91
C GLU A 67 -11.98 12.70 68.45
N MET A 68 -10.82 12.25 67.96
CA MET A 68 -10.20 11.01 68.41
C MET A 68 -9.86 11.05 69.90
N LYS A 69 -9.27 12.16 70.41
CA LYS A 69 -9.01 12.33 71.85
C LYS A 69 -10.30 12.28 72.66
N SER A 70 -11.35 12.96 72.22
CA SER A 70 -12.65 12.99 72.91
C SER A 70 -13.26 11.59 73.00
N GLU A 71 -13.12 10.78 71.95
CA GLU A 71 -13.58 9.39 71.94
C GLU A 71 -12.75 8.49 72.87
N VAL A 72 -11.43 8.69 72.94
CA VAL A 72 -10.55 7.99 73.91
C VAL A 72 -10.99 8.27 75.34
N VAL A 73 -11.31 9.52 75.65
CA VAL A 73 -11.79 9.93 76.98
C VAL A 73 -13.14 9.28 77.29
N ARG A 74 -14.07 9.27 76.32
CA ARG A 74 -15.43 8.73 76.50
C ARG A 74 -15.47 7.20 76.63
N ASN A 75 -14.67 6.48 75.84
CA ASN A 75 -14.76 5.02 75.71
C ASN A 75 -13.70 4.25 76.51
N GLY A 76 -12.75 4.96 77.15
CA GLY A 76 -11.61 4.38 77.86
C GLY A 76 -10.50 3.92 76.92
N LYS A 77 -9.23 4.09 77.34
CA LYS A 77 -8.01 3.79 76.55
C LYS A 77 -7.98 2.34 76.02
N THR A 78 -8.60 1.39 76.71
CA THR A 78 -8.63 -0.05 76.39
C THR A 78 -9.48 -0.41 75.18
N LYS A 79 -10.46 0.42 74.79
CA LYS A 79 -11.31 0.17 73.59
C LYS A 79 -10.77 0.76 72.30
N LEU A 80 -9.59 1.39 72.33
CA LEU A 80 -8.93 1.93 71.14
C LEU A 80 -7.57 1.30 70.83
N VAL A 81 -7.21 0.24 71.54
CA VAL A 81 -6.03 -0.57 71.25
C VAL A 81 -6.47 -2.02 71.32
N ASP A 82 -6.25 -2.79 70.27
CA ASP A 82 -6.47 -4.23 70.33
C ASP A 82 -5.40 -4.84 71.25
N ILE A 83 -5.80 -5.22 72.46
CA ILE A 83 -4.92 -5.73 73.51
C ILE A 83 -4.34 -7.10 73.09
N GLU A 84 -5.07 -7.88 72.29
CA GLU A 84 -4.65 -9.19 71.81
C GLU A 84 -3.69 -9.11 70.62
N ARG A 85 -3.82 -8.07 69.77
CA ARG A 85 -3.01 -7.92 68.53
C ARG A 85 -1.84 -6.92 68.61
N GLY A 86 -1.56 -6.41 69.81
CA GLY A 86 -0.43 -5.53 70.10
C GLY A 86 -0.65 -4.07 69.70
N LYS A 87 -0.58 -3.18 70.70
CA LYS A 87 -0.32 -1.72 70.72
C LYS A 87 -0.60 -0.84 69.47
N LYS A 88 -1.57 -1.16 68.60
CA LYS A 88 -1.91 -0.28 67.47
C LYS A 88 -3.30 0.35 67.64
N PRO A 89 -3.44 1.64 67.32
CA PRO A 89 -4.69 2.36 67.55
C PRO A 89 -5.79 1.80 66.64
N LEU A 90 -6.98 1.63 67.21
CA LEU A 90 -8.22 1.20 66.56
C LEU A 90 -8.85 2.30 65.71
N LYS A 91 -8.32 3.53 65.75
CA LYS A 91 -8.63 4.61 64.81
C LYS A 91 -7.36 5.39 64.44
N GLN A 92 -7.27 5.79 63.18
CA GLN A 92 -6.17 6.57 62.63
C GLN A 92 -6.74 7.72 61.81
N ASN A 93 -6.20 8.92 62.03
CA ASN A 93 -6.43 10.05 61.13
C ASN A 93 -5.67 9.79 59.82
N CYS A 94 -6.39 9.73 58.72
CA CYS A 94 -5.84 9.41 57.41
C CYS A 94 -6.15 10.53 56.42
N HIS A 95 -5.14 10.82 55.60
CA HIS A 95 -5.25 11.66 54.43
C HIS A 95 -5.25 10.75 53.20
N TYR A 96 -6.25 10.93 52.33
CA TYR A 96 -6.33 10.22 51.08
C TYR A 96 -6.32 11.20 49.93
N GLU A 97 -5.68 10.77 48.87
CA GLU A 97 -5.73 11.42 47.58
C GLU A 97 -6.56 10.54 46.64
N CYS A 98 -7.36 11.19 45.82
CA CYS A 98 -8.22 10.53 44.86
C CYS A 98 -8.02 11.14 43.47
N VAL A 99 -7.69 10.31 42.49
CA VAL A 99 -7.58 10.74 41.09
C VAL A 99 -8.88 10.42 40.35
N ILE A 100 -9.53 11.44 39.80
CA ILE A 100 -10.73 11.34 38.97
C ILE A 100 -10.36 11.67 37.52
N GLY A 101 -10.61 10.75 36.59
CA GLY A 101 -10.47 11.03 35.16
C GLY A 101 -11.59 11.93 34.65
N LEU A 102 -11.25 12.95 33.86
CA LEU A 102 -12.21 13.89 33.28
C LEU A 102 -12.22 13.78 31.75
N ASN A 103 -13.31 14.20 31.12
CA ASN A 103 -13.38 14.38 29.66
C ASN A 103 -13.72 15.83 29.29
N GLU A 104 -13.76 16.12 27.99
CA GLU A 104 -14.11 17.43 27.44
C GLU A 104 -15.50 17.94 27.84
N HIS A 105 -16.43 17.03 28.18
CA HIS A 105 -17.79 17.37 28.61
C HIS A 105 -17.91 17.53 30.13
N THR A 106 -16.85 17.25 30.90
CA THR A 106 -16.89 17.34 32.35
C THR A 106 -16.85 18.79 32.80
N SER A 107 -18.01 19.32 33.18
CA SER A 107 -18.10 20.62 33.84
C SER A 107 -17.58 20.57 35.29
N VAL A 108 -17.05 21.69 35.79
CA VAL A 108 -16.67 21.84 37.21
C VAL A 108 -17.85 21.49 38.12
N SER A 109 -19.05 21.94 37.78
CA SER A 109 -20.27 21.63 38.55
C SER A 109 -20.56 20.12 38.63
N SER A 110 -20.38 19.37 37.54
CA SER A 110 -20.53 17.91 37.54
C SER A 110 -19.46 17.23 38.40
N LEU A 111 -18.21 17.70 38.32
CA LEU A 111 -17.11 17.21 39.16
C LEU A 111 -17.40 17.41 40.64
N LEU A 112 -17.82 18.62 41.04
CA LEU A 112 -18.16 18.94 42.43
C LEU A 112 -19.33 18.10 42.96
N ARG A 113 -20.36 17.85 42.14
CA ARG A 113 -21.45 16.93 42.50
C ARG A 113 -20.94 15.51 42.72
N SER A 114 -20.03 15.04 41.86
CA SER A 114 -19.44 13.70 42.00
C SER A 114 -18.64 13.59 43.29
N ILE A 115 -17.78 14.56 43.56
CA ILE A 115 -16.99 14.64 44.81
C ILE A 115 -17.93 14.61 46.01
N LYS A 116 -18.97 15.45 46.05
CA LYS A 116 -19.93 15.43 47.16
C LYS A 116 -20.58 14.06 47.36
N ALA A 117 -21.08 13.44 46.29
CA ALA A 117 -21.74 12.14 46.36
C ALA A 117 -20.77 11.02 46.81
N VAL A 118 -19.53 11.03 46.34
CA VAL A 118 -18.49 10.10 46.77
C VAL A 118 -18.15 10.29 48.25
N GLY A 119 -18.05 11.54 48.69
CA GLY A 119 -17.86 11.89 50.10
C GLY A 119 -18.98 11.36 50.99
N GLU A 120 -20.23 11.46 50.54
CA GLU A 120 -21.41 10.92 51.24
C GLU A 120 -21.41 9.39 51.30
N ILE A 121 -21.11 8.71 50.18
CA ILE A 121 -21.06 7.23 50.10
C ILE A 121 -19.98 6.67 51.03
N LEU A 122 -18.81 7.32 51.08
CA LEU A 122 -17.65 6.86 51.84
C LEU A 122 -17.57 7.46 53.25
N ASN A 123 -18.43 8.43 53.56
CA ASN A 123 -18.41 9.26 54.78
C ASN A 123 -17.03 9.87 55.05
N ILE A 124 -16.51 10.56 54.03
CA ILE A 124 -15.23 11.27 54.07
C ILE A 124 -15.43 12.71 53.62
N GLU A 125 -14.67 13.63 54.20
CA GLU A 125 -14.78 15.05 53.87
C GLU A 125 -13.74 15.42 52.81
N PRO A 126 -14.15 16.02 51.68
CA PRO A 126 -13.22 16.58 50.72
C PRO A 126 -12.62 17.87 51.29
N ILE A 127 -11.37 18.15 50.95
CA ILE A 127 -10.63 19.33 51.38
C ILE A 127 -10.44 20.27 50.21
N ASN A 128 -9.75 19.77 49.18
CA ASN A 128 -9.33 20.54 48.02
C ASN A 128 -9.50 19.68 46.77
N VAL A 129 -9.69 20.34 45.63
CA VAL A 129 -9.54 19.72 44.33
C VAL A 129 -8.60 20.53 43.45
N TYR A 130 -7.70 19.83 42.78
CA TYR A 130 -6.79 20.36 41.77
C TYR A 130 -7.15 19.71 40.44
N ILE A 131 -7.47 20.52 39.44
CA ILE A 131 -7.83 20.05 38.10
C ILE A 131 -6.64 20.30 37.19
N HIS A 132 -6.13 19.22 36.60
CA HIS A 132 -4.92 19.18 35.81
C HIS A 132 -5.22 18.85 34.35
N SER A 133 -4.44 19.45 33.45
CA SER A 133 -4.46 19.19 32.01
C SER A 133 -3.04 19.03 31.44
N ASP A 134 -2.06 18.77 32.29
CA ASP A 134 -0.62 18.73 31.99
C ASP A 134 -0.08 17.30 31.76
N GLU A 135 -0.91 16.28 31.93
CA GLU A 135 -0.61 14.89 31.64
C GLU A 135 -1.27 14.43 30.33
N GLY A 136 -0.71 13.41 29.69
CA GLY A 136 -1.21 12.89 28.44
C GLY A 136 -0.25 11.96 27.74
N HIS A 137 -0.49 11.78 26.44
CA HIS A 137 0.41 11.08 25.55
C HIS A 137 0.45 11.80 24.20
N LEU A 138 1.35 11.37 23.32
CA LEU A 138 1.47 11.96 21.98
C LEU A 138 0.99 10.95 20.94
N LEU A 139 0.27 11.44 19.94
CA LEU A 139 -0.14 10.68 18.76
C LEU A 139 0.75 11.08 17.59
N ARG A 140 1.46 10.13 16.99
CA ARG A 140 2.33 10.42 15.84
C ARG A 140 1.50 10.58 14.57
N LYS A 141 1.52 11.76 13.95
CA LYS A 141 0.63 12.11 12.82
C LYS A 141 0.75 11.18 11.62
N ARG A 142 1.96 10.67 11.33
CA ARG A 142 2.22 9.88 10.12
C ARG A 142 1.57 8.49 10.12
N ASP A 143 1.40 7.90 11.30
CA ASP A 143 0.98 6.49 11.46
C ASP A 143 0.02 6.29 12.64
N SER A 144 -0.50 7.37 13.20
CA SER A 144 -1.40 7.39 14.36
C SER A 144 -0.88 6.58 15.55
N LYS A 145 0.44 6.42 15.67
CA LYS A 145 1.02 5.65 16.76
C LYS A 145 1.00 6.46 18.05
N GLU A 146 0.32 5.94 19.07
CA GLU A 146 0.40 6.46 20.43
C GLU A 146 1.78 6.21 21.03
N ILE A 147 2.39 7.26 21.58
CA ILE A 147 3.65 7.19 22.30
C ILE A 147 3.47 7.83 23.69
N TYR A 148 4.00 7.16 24.69
CA TYR A 148 3.72 7.48 26.09
C TYR A 148 4.95 8.06 26.78
N PRO A 149 4.77 8.93 27.78
CA PRO A 149 5.89 9.35 28.61
C PRO A 149 6.40 8.17 29.46
N LEU A 150 7.56 8.34 30.10
CA LEU A 150 8.17 7.33 30.96
C LEU A 150 7.24 7.02 32.14
N PHE A 151 6.91 5.75 32.34
CA PHE A 151 6.11 5.28 33.46
C PHE A 151 6.69 4.00 34.07
N ARG A 152 6.22 3.65 35.28
CA ARG A 152 6.41 2.33 35.89
C ARG A 152 5.11 1.56 35.84
N ASP A 153 5.19 0.27 35.54
CA ASP A 153 4.04 -0.62 35.62
C ASP A 153 3.78 -1.14 37.04
N GLU A 154 2.75 -1.97 37.20
CA GLU A 154 2.36 -2.58 38.49
C GLU A 154 3.46 -3.43 39.14
N ASN A 155 4.40 -3.94 38.33
CA ASN A 155 5.52 -4.73 38.77
C ASN A 155 6.78 -3.87 38.97
N GLY A 156 6.65 -2.54 38.86
CA GLY A 156 7.75 -1.59 38.96
C GLY A 156 8.64 -1.51 37.71
N LYS A 157 8.29 -2.22 36.64
CA LYS A 157 9.03 -2.27 35.38
C LYS A 157 8.89 -0.96 34.63
N LEU A 158 9.97 -0.46 34.02
CA LEU A 158 9.93 0.75 33.20
C LEU A 158 9.18 0.48 31.88
N GLY A 159 8.39 1.47 31.48
CA GLY A 159 7.70 1.55 30.19
C GLY A 159 7.67 2.99 29.70
N GLY A 160 7.17 3.19 28.47
CA GLY A 160 7.11 4.50 27.82
C GLY A 160 7.99 4.58 26.58
N THR A 161 7.90 5.70 25.89
CA THR A 161 8.59 5.98 24.61
C THR A 161 9.38 7.28 24.67
N TYR A 162 8.98 8.22 25.51
CA TYR A 162 9.73 9.46 25.71
C TYR A 162 9.84 9.86 27.19
N VAL A 163 10.71 10.82 27.49
CA VAL A 163 10.79 11.51 28.78
C VAL A 163 10.88 13.00 28.53
N THR A 164 10.20 13.79 29.35
CA THR A 164 10.30 15.25 29.35
C THR A 164 11.33 15.68 30.40
N ASP A 165 12.22 16.60 30.05
CA ASP A 165 13.19 17.21 30.98
C ASP A 165 12.66 18.50 31.62
N THR A 166 13.48 19.11 32.48
CA THR A 166 13.11 20.29 33.28
C THR A 166 12.78 21.51 32.45
N ASP A 167 13.33 21.59 31.23
CA ASP A 167 13.07 22.68 30.31
C ASP A 167 11.81 22.42 29.46
N GLY A 168 11.08 21.34 29.76
CA GLY A 168 9.88 20.94 29.03
C GLY A 168 10.16 20.25 27.70
N ARG A 169 11.41 19.89 27.40
CA ARG A 169 11.77 19.23 26.14
C ARG A 169 11.64 17.73 26.24
N ALA A 170 11.16 17.10 25.17
CA ALA A 170 10.89 15.66 25.16
C ALA A 170 11.87 14.88 24.30
N TYR A 171 12.29 13.71 24.80
CA TYR A 171 13.31 12.88 24.17
C TYR A 171 12.88 11.43 24.15
N TYR A 172 13.14 10.74 23.04
CA TYR A 172 12.97 9.30 22.98
C TYR A 172 13.78 8.61 24.08
N ILE A 173 13.28 7.49 24.58
CA ILE A 173 13.99 6.69 25.58
C ILE A 173 14.24 5.27 25.11
N HIS A 174 15.40 4.74 25.49
CA HIS A 174 15.74 3.33 25.33
C HIS A 174 15.82 2.69 26.71
N ILE A 175 14.90 1.78 27.01
CA ILE A 175 14.90 1.06 28.28
C ILE A 175 15.94 -0.05 28.21
N LYS A 176 16.85 -0.05 29.16
CA LYS A 176 17.93 -1.03 29.31
C LYS A 176 17.87 -1.70 30.68
N GLU A 177 18.56 -2.81 30.79
CA GLU A 177 18.64 -3.60 32.01
C GLU A 177 20.12 -3.83 32.36
N ASN A 178 20.48 -3.58 33.61
CA ASN A 178 21.85 -3.82 34.07
C ASN A 178 22.07 -5.30 34.40
N LYS A 179 23.31 -5.70 34.71
CA LYS A 179 23.66 -7.09 35.06
C LYS A 179 22.93 -7.64 36.30
N LYS A 180 22.31 -6.77 37.11
CA LYS A 180 21.53 -7.12 38.31
C LYS A 180 20.02 -7.23 38.03
N GLY A 181 19.58 -7.04 36.78
CA GLY A 181 18.17 -7.05 36.41
C GLY A 181 17.44 -5.72 36.69
N GLU A 182 18.16 -4.66 37.09
CA GLU A 182 17.56 -3.36 37.37
C GLU A 182 17.44 -2.55 36.08
N GLN A 183 16.24 -2.05 35.83
CA GLN A 183 15.96 -1.28 34.62
C GLN A 183 16.27 0.20 34.78
N TYR A 184 16.87 0.76 33.74
CA TYR A 184 17.12 2.19 33.57
C TYR A 184 16.77 2.61 32.14
N TYR A 185 16.76 3.91 31.87
CA TYR A 185 16.55 4.42 30.52
C TYR A 185 17.74 5.27 30.09
N GLU A 186 18.02 5.27 28.80
CA GLU A 186 18.95 6.21 28.17
C GLU A 186 18.19 7.18 27.28
N LYS A 187 18.58 8.46 27.35
CA LYS A 187 18.03 9.56 26.56
C LYS A 187 18.51 9.42 25.10
N GLY A 188 17.57 9.36 24.18
CA GLY A 188 17.81 9.32 22.74
C GLY A 188 17.62 10.70 22.09
N ALA A 189 17.20 10.70 20.82
CA ALA A 189 16.94 11.93 20.07
C ALA A 189 15.76 12.74 20.64
N GLU A 190 15.83 14.07 20.48
CA GLU A 190 14.71 14.97 20.81
C GLU A 190 13.52 14.69 19.89
N LEU A 191 12.30 14.77 20.43
CA LEU A 191 11.10 14.66 19.64
C LEU A 191 10.87 15.94 18.85
N ARG A 192 10.50 15.79 17.58
CA ARG A 192 10.11 16.91 16.72
C ARG A 192 8.62 17.17 16.90
N TYR A 193 8.25 18.24 17.63
CA TYR A 193 6.87 18.49 18.06
C TYR A 193 5.85 18.62 16.90
N ASP A 194 6.30 19.00 15.71
CA ASP A 194 5.49 19.09 14.51
C ASP A 194 4.98 17.73 14.02
N GLU A 195 5.68 16.63 14.35
CA GLU A 195 5.29 15.27 14.00
C GLU A 195 4.17 14.68 14.86
N PHE A 196 3.83 15.33 15.97
CA PHE A 196 2.94 14.78 16.98
C PHE A 196 1.74 15.68 17.25
N GLU A 197 0.64 15.04 17.62
CA GLU A 197 -0.56 15.66 18.14
C GLU A 197 -0.68 15.33 19.64
N PRO A 198 -0.85 16.34 20.52
CA PRO A 198 -0.95 16.10 21.95
C PRO A 198 -2.34 15.57 22.33
N MET A 199 -2.37 14.42 23.01
CA MET A 199 -3.58 13.82 23.55
C MET A 199 -3.61 14.06 25.07
N PHE A 200 -4.20 15.18 25.47
CA PHE A 200 -4.29 15.58 26.87
C PHE A 200 -5.24 14.70 27.66
N GLN A 201 -4.83 14.33 28.87
CA GLN A 201 -5.68 13.68 29.85
C GLN A 201 -5.99 14.66 30.98
N ARG A 202 -7.15 15.29 30.87
CA ARG A 202 -7.69 16.09 31.97
C ARG A 202 -8.06 15.18 33.14
N HIS A 203 -7.63 15.53 34.34
CA HIS A 203 -7.90 14.76 35.55
C HIS A 203 -7.99 15.68 36.77
N ALA A 204 -8.62 15.21 37.84
CA ALA A 204 -8.73 15.93 39.10
C ALA A 204 -8.13 15.12 40.24
N HIS A 205 -7.28 15.77 41.02
CA HIS A 205 -6.77 15.29 42.29
C HIS A 205 -7.63 15.87 43.40
N VAL A 206 -8.30 14.99 44.16
CA VAL A 206 -9.17 15.38 45.26
C VAL A 206 -8.55 14.90 46.56
N GLU A 207 -8.36 15.83 47.47
CA GLU A 207 -7.85 15.59 48.81
C GLU A 207 -8.98 15.30 49.77
N TRP A 208 -8.79 14.28 50.60
CA TRP A 208 -9.76 13.84 51.58
C TRP A 208 -9.14 13.66 52.95
N ASN A 209 -9.96 13.88 53.98
CA ASN A 209 -9.58 13.56 55.35
C ASN A 209 -10.67 12.75 56.06
N THR A 210 -10.24 11.75 56.83
CA THR A 210 -11.15 10.85 57.55
C THR A 210 -10.47 10.13 58.72
N LEU A 211 -11.27 9.71 59.69
CA LEU A 211 -10.88 8.85 60.81
C LEU A 211 -11.25 7.39 60.51
N VAL A 212 -10.28 6.52 60.24
CA VAL A 212 -10.54 5.12 59.86
C VAL A 212 -10.07 4.14 60.92
N SER A 213 -10.75 2.98 61.03
CA SER A 213 -10.57 2.03 62.13
C SER A 213 -9.75 0.75 61.85
N SER A 214 -9.01 0.67 60.73
CA SER A 214 -8.30 -0.58 60.36
C SER A 214 -7.09 -0.35 59.46
N ARG A 215 -6.18 -1.34 59.39
CA ARG A 215 -4.94 -1.31 58.59
C ARG A 215 -5.13 -1.58 57.08
N ASN A 216 -6.26 -2.12 56.62
CA ASN A 216 -6.41 -2.55 55.23
C ASN A 216 -7.35 -1.63 54.42
N GLN A 217 -6.85 -0.97 53.37
CA GLN A 217 -7.60 -0.01 52.51
C GLN A 217 -9.00 -0.50 52.13
N MET A 218 -9.16 -1.76 51.71
CA MET A 218 -10.45 -2.32 51.32
C MET A 218 -11.41 -2.57 52.50
N GLN A 219 -10.90 -2.85 53.70
CA GLN A 219 -11.72 -2.97 54.92
C GLN A 219 -12.01 -1.60 55.57
N ARG A 220 -11.25 -0.55 55.24
CA ARG A 220 -11.37 0.80 55.82
C ARG A 220 -12.64 1.54 55.39
N PHE A 221 -13.07 1.38 54.14
CA PHE A 221 -14.33 1.98 53.66
C PHE A 221 -15.58 1.17 54.04
N LYS A 222 -15.42 -0.10 54.42
CA LYS A 222 -16.51 -1.00 54.85
C LYS A 222 -17.21 -0.55 56.14
N ARG A 223 -16.51 0.12 57.06
CA ARG A 223 -17.06 0.51 58.38
C ARG A 223 -17.72 1.89 58.42
N TYR A 224 -17.65 2.64 57.32
CA TYR A 224 -18.09 4.03 57.28
C TYR A 224 -18.97 4.36 56.08
N SER A 225 -19.31 3.39 55.21
CA SER A 225 -20.39 3.62 54.25
C SER A 225 -21.69 3.95 54.99
N ALA A 226 -22.51 4.85 54.44
CA ALA A 226 -23.79 5.25 55.02
C ALA A 226 -24.69 4.04 55.36
N ASP A 227 -24.49 2.92 54.67
CA ASP A 227 -25.03 1.61 55.00
C ASP A 227 -23.93 0.69 55.56
N ALA A 228 -24.00 0.40 56.86
CA ALA A 228 -23.04 -0.44 57.58
C ALA A 228 -23.15 -1.94 57.22
N ASN A 229 -24.19 -2.34 56.46
CA ASN A 229 -24.44 -3.74 56.08
C ASN A 229 -23.87 -4.11 54.71
N LEU A 230 -23.41 -3.14 53.92
CA LEU A 230 -22.85 -3.41 52.59
C LEU A 230 -21.41 -3.94 52.66
N ASP A 231 -21.10 -4.91 51.80
CA ASP A 231 -19.73 -5.37 51.62
C ASP A 231 -18.91 -4.33 50.82
N ALA A 232 -17.59 -4.32 51.02
CA ALA A 232 -16.70 -3.33 50.42
C ALA A 232 -16.77 -3.30 48.88
N LYS A 233 -16.98 -4.45 48.22
CA LYS A 233 -17.08 -4.52 46.77
C LYS A 233 -18.33 -3.79 46.29
N THR A 234 -19.43 -3.89 47.03
CA THR A 234 -20.67 -3.19 46.73
C THR A 234 -20.55 -1.68 46.96
N VAL A 235 -19.93 -1.25 48.06
CA VAL A 235 -19.66 0.18 48.33
C VAL A 235 -18.84 0.81 47.20
N PHE A 236 -17.72 0.18 46.81
CA PHE A 236 -16.90 0.67 45.72
C PHE A 236 -17.62 0.60 44.37
N LYS A 237 -18.41 -0.46 44.12
CA LYS A 237 -19.26 -0.52 42.92
C LYS A 237 -20.20 0.69 42.84
N ASN A 238 -20.78 1.11 43.96
CA ASN A 238 -21.64 2.29 44.04
C ASN A 238 -20.83 3.56 43.76
N VAL A 239 -19.67 3.76 44.40
CA VAL A 239 -18.76 4.88 44.09
C VAL A 239 -18.45 4.98 42.59
N TYR A 240 -18.06 3.88 41.96
CA TYR A 240 -17.76 3.86 40.53
C TYR A 240 -18.98 4.15 39.66
N ASN A 241 -20.15 3.62 40.04
CA ASN A 241 -21.39 3.83 39.30
C ASN A 241 -21.87 5.28 39.41
N THR A 242 -21.92 5.82 40.63
CA THR A 242 -22.34 7.19 40.90
C THR A 242 -21.41 8.21 40.24
N ASN A 243 -20.09 7.98 40.30
CA ASN A 243 -19.13 8.83 39.60
C ASN A 243 -19.37 8.80 38.07
N ALA A 244 -19.60 7.61 37.49
CA ALA A 244 -19.89 7.47 36.07
C ALA A 244 -21.19 8.15 35.65
N GLU A 245 -22.24 7.99 36.44
CA GLU A 245 -23.55 8.58 36.21
C GLU A 245 -23.49 10.12 36.26
N ILE A 246 -22.91 10.69 37.32
CA ILE A 246 -22.84 12.14 37.50
C ILE A 246 -21.98 12.81 36.43
N LEU A 247 -20.89 12.16 36.02
CA LEU A 247 -20.00 12.68 34.98
C LEU A 247 -20.51 12.40 33.56
N GLY A 248 -21.57 11.60 33.39
CA GLY A 248 -22.10 11.23 32.07
C GLY A 248 -21.11 10.37 31.26
N MET A 249 -20.31 9.55 31.95
CA MET A 249 -19.21 8.78 31.37
C MET A 249 -19.46 7.29 31.48
N LYS A 250 -18.86 6.49 30.59
CA LYS A 250 -18.88 5.03 30.75
C LYS A 250 -18.09 4.65 32.00
N LYS A 251 -18.60 3.68 32.77
CA LYS A 251 -17.90 3.16 33.94
C LYS A 251 -16.54 2.62 33.54
N GLY A 252 -15.49 3.13 34.17
CA GLY A 252 -14.16 2.56 34.04
C GLY A 252 -14.01 1.29 34.87
N SER A 253 -13.15 0.37 34.42
CA SER A 253 -12.77 -0.78 35.25
C SER A 253 -11.92 -0.26 36.40
N GLY A 254 -12.53 -0.10 37.58
CA GLY A 254 -11.96 0.44 38.81
C GLY A 254 -10.72 -0.28 39.41
N ASN A 255 -9.95 -0.99 38.59
CA ASN A 255 -8.63 -1.48 38.91
C ASN A 255 -7.62 -0.81 37.97
N SER A 256 -7.25 0.44 38.24
CA SER A 256 -6.01 1.00 37.70
C SER A 256 -4.82 0.53 38.54
N LYS A 257 -4.64 -0.78 38.64
CA LYS A 257 -3.31 -1.39 38.64
C LYS A 257 -3.30 -2.31 37.42
N HIS A 258 -2.87 -1.70 36.33
CA HIS A 258 -2.38 -2.26 35.07
C HIS A 258 -3.07 -3.48 34.41
N LYS A 259 -4.37 -3.73 34.63
CA LYS A 259 -5.12 -4.75 33.84
C LYS A 259 -5.14 -4.46 32.33
N LYS A 260 -4.96 -3.20 31.92
CA LYS A 260 -4.88 -2.78 30.52
C LYS A 260 -3.60 -3.20 29.80
N LEU A 261 -2.51 -3.66 30.44
CA LEU A 261 -1.29 -4.02 29.71
C LEU A 261 -1.42 -5.33 28.91
N LYS A 262 -2.20 -6.30 29.41
CA LYS A 262 -2.46 -7.56 28.71
C LYS A 262 -3.41 -7.35 27.53
N GLU A 263 -4.47 -6.58 27.75
CA GLU A 263 -5.39 -6.14 26.69
C GLU A 263 -4.73 -5.17 25.70
N PHE A 264 -3.75 -4.37 26.11
CA PHE A 264 -2.98 -3.45 25.25
C PHE A 264 -1.87 -4.16 24.45
N ARG A 265 -1.20 -5.18 25.01
CA ARG A 265 -0.33 -6.05 24.21
C ARG A 265 -1.14 -6.78 23.16
N VAL A 266 -2.29 -7.34 23.53
CA VAL A 266 -3.20 -8.00 22.59
C VAL A 266 -3.76 -7.00 21.59
N ALA A 267 -4.17 -5.79 21.99
CA ALA A 267 -4.69 -4.79 21.06
C ALA A 267 -3.62 -4.23 20.11
N SER A 268 -2.41 -3.96 20.60
CA SER A 268 -1.28 -3.48 19.78
C SER A 268 -0.74 -4.59 18.85
N GLU A 269 -0.74 -5.84 19.31
CA GLU A 269 -0.44 -6.99 18.44
C GLU A 269 -1.56 -7.21 17.42
N ASN A 270 -2.83 -7.10 17.81
CA ASN A 270 -3.97 -7.22 16.90
C ASN A 270 -4.03 -6.08 15.89
N GLU A 271 -3.64 -4.86 16.26
CA GLU A 271 -3.59 -3.70 15.36
C GLU A 271 -2.42 -3.84 14.37
N LYS A 272 -1.24 -4.28 14.83
CA LYS A 272 -0.13 -4.65 13.93
C LYS A 272 -0.52 -5.78 12.98
N LEU A 273 -1.20 -6.81 13.48
CA LEU A 273 -1.70 -7.91 12.68
C LEU A 273 -2.79 -7.45 11.72
N ALA A 274 -3.68 -6.54 12.12
CA ALA A 274 -4.72 -5.98 11.25
C ALA A 274 -4.11 -5.15 10.12
N SER A 275 -3.12 -4.29 10.41
CA SER A 275 -2.40 -3.55 9.38
C SER A 275 -1.63 -4.47 8.44
N GLN A 276 -0.97 -5.51 8.97
CA GLN A 276 -0.30 -6.53 8.15
C GLN A 276 -1.29 -7.33 7.30
N ILE A 277 -2.47 -7.67 7.82
CA ILE A 277 -3.53 -8.36 7.08
C ILE A 277 -4.04 -7.47 5.95
N GLU A 278 -4.26 -6.18 6.21
CA GLU A 278 -4.76 -5.26 5.18
C GLU A 278 -3.72 -4.99 4.09
N GLU A 279 -2.45 -4.87 4.46
CA GLU A 279 -1.33 -4.76 3.52
C GLU A 279 -1.19 -6.05 2.69
N LEU A 280 -1.32 -7.23 3.31
CA LEU A 280 -1.33 -8.51 2.61
C LEU A 280 -2.53 -8.68 1.68
N LYS A 281 -3.74 -8.24 2.07
CA LYS A 281 -4.92 -8.27 1.19
C LYS A 281 -4.72 -7.38 -0.04
N SER A 282 -4.24 -6.16 0.16
CA SER A 282 -3.92 -5.24 -0.95
C SER A 282 -2.88 -5.86 -1.90
N LEU A 283 -1.85 -6.52 -1.35
CA LEU A 283 -0.86 -7.23 -2.15
C LEU A 283 -1.46 -8.43 -2.90
N VAL A 284 -2.36 -9.20 -2.27
CA VAL A 284 -3.06 -10.32 -2.91
C VAL A 284 -3.94 -9.82 -4.04
N GLU A 285 -4.77 -8.79 -3.84
CA GLU A 285 -5.60 -8.20 -4.89
C GLU A 285 -4.75 -7.68 -6.06
N GLN A 286 -3.63 -7.02 -5.77
CA GLN A 286 -2.70 -6.58 -6.81
C GLN A 286 -2.10 -7.76 -7.59
N LYS A 287 -1.76 -8.85 -6.90
CA LYS A 287 -1.20 -10.07 -7.52
C LYS A 287 -2.24 -10.84 -8.33
N GLU A 288 -3.47 -10.90 -7.87
CA GLU A 288 -4.60 -11.49 -8.61
C GLU A 288 -4.87 -10.69 -9.89
N ALA A 289 -4.92 -9.36 -9.81
CA ALA A 289 -5.08 -8.51 -10.98
C ALA A 289 -3.92 -8.67 -11.99
N GLN A 290 -2.67 -8.77 -11.51
CA GLN A 290 -1.49 -9.04 -12.35
C GLN A 290 -1.59 -10.41 -13.02
N MET A 291 -2.00 -11.44 -12.27
CA MET A 291 -2.13 -12.81 -12.77
C MET A 291 -3.24 -12.92 -13.83
N GLN A 292 -4.36 -12.23 -13.62
CA GLN A 292 -5.47 -12.21 -14.58
C GLN A 292 -5.09 -11.52 -15.89
N SER A 293 -4.40 -10.37 -15.81
CA SER A 293 -3.84 -9.69 -16.98
C SER A 293 -2.80 -10.55 -17.73
N ALA A 294 -1.94 -11.26 -16.98
CA ALA A 294 -0.98 -12.19 -17.57
C ALA A 294 -1.65 -13.37 -18.26
N PHE A 295 -2.71 -13.95 -17.65
CA PHE A 295 -3.49 -15.03 -18.24
C PHE A 295 -4.19 -14.61 -19.53
N GLU A 296 -4.84 -13.44 -19.54
CA GLU A 296 -5.44 -12.90 -20.77
C GLU A 296 -4.42 -12.68 -21.89
N THR A 297 -3.20 -12.27 -21.52
CA THR A 297 -2.11 -12.10 -22.49
C THR A 297 -1.62 -13.45 -23.03
N GLU A 298 -1.50 -14.47 -22.18
CA GLU A 298 -1.10 -15.83 -22.58
C GLU A 298 -2.13 -16.47 -23.52
N VAL A 299 -3.43 -16.33 -23.23
CA VAL A 299 -4.51 -16.79 -24.11
C VAL A 299 -4.42 -16.13 -25.48
N LYS A 300 -4.27 -14.80 -25.55
CA LYS A 300 -4.11 -14.07 -26.82
C LYS A 300 -2.88 -14.53 -27.61
N GLN A 301 -1.75 -14.75 -26.92
CA GLN A 301 -0.53 -15.26 -27.56
C GLN A 301 -0.72 -16.68 -28.10
N ARG A 302 -1.39 -17.55 -27.33
CA ARG A 302 -1.67 -18.93 -27.72
C ARG A 302 -2.57 -19.00 -28.95
N ASP A 303 -3.63 -18.19 -28.98
CA ASP A 303 -4.50 -18.07 -30.16
C ASP A 303 -3.72 -17.56 -31.36
N LYS A 304 -2.83 -16.57 -31.17
CA LYS A 304 -2.01 -16.05 -32.26
C LYS A 304 -1.04 -17.10 -32.82
N ILE A 305 -0.42 -17.90 -31.96
CA ILE A 305 0.45 -19.00 -32.37
C ILE A 305 -0.35 -20.03 -33.19
N ARG A 306 -1.59 -20.32 -32.78
CA ARG A 306 -2.46 -21.26 -33.50
C ARG A 306 -2.82 -20.74 -34.90
N GLU A 307 -3.16 -19.47 -35.05
CA GLU A 307 -3.39 -18.83 -36.36
C GLU A 307 -2.16 -18.93 -37.25
N LEU A 308 -0.99 -18.57 -36.72
CA LEU A 308 0.27 -18.62 -37.47
C LEU A 308 0.63 -20.05 -37.89
N ALA A 309 0.34 -21.06 -37.06
CA ALA A 309 0.54 -22.46 -37.42
C ALA A 309 -0.35 -22.89 -38.59
N ILE A 310 -1.64 -22.51 -38.58
CA ILE A 310 -2.56 -22.80 -39.69
C ILE A 310 -2.10 -22.11 -40.97
N GLN A 311 -1.71 -20.83 -40.90
CA GLN A 311 -1.18 -20.09 -42.04
C GLN A 311 0.09 -20.74 -42.62
N ASN A 312 1.00 -21.20 -41.75
CA ASN A 312 2.24 -21.84 -42.18
C ASN A 312 1.98 -23.18 -42.90
N GLU A 313 1.06 -23.99 -42.39
CA GLU A 313 0.65 -25.23 -43.09
C GLU A 313 -0.03 -24.95 -44.44
N GLY A 314 -0.84 -23.89 -44.53
CA GLY A 314 -1.41 -23.43 -45.80
C GLY A 314 -0.33 -23.02 -46.81
N LEU A 315 0.65 -22.21 -46.38
CA LEU A 315 1.77 -21.79 -47.22
C LEU A 315 2.64 -22.96 -47.67
N LYS A 316 2.92 -23.94 -46.80
CA LYS A 316 3.63 -25.16 -47.19
C LYS A 316 2.90 -25.94 -48.28
N SER A 317 1.58 -26.04 -48.17
CA SER A 317 0.75 -26.72 -49.16
C SER A 317 0.79 -25.98 -50.51
N GLU A 318 0.66 -24.65 -50.50
CA GLU A 318 0.76 -23.84 -51.73
C GLU A 318 2.15 -23.93 -52.38
N ILE A 319 3.22 -23.91 -51.58
CA ILE A 319 4.59 -24.10 -52.09
C ILE A 319 4.73 -25.48 -52.74
N LYS A 320 4.18 -26.53 -52.12
CA LYS A 320 4.23 -27.89 -52.67
C LYS A 320 3.51 -27.97 -54.02
N GLU A 321 2.29 -27.44 -54.10
CA GLU A 321 1.52 -27.40 -55.36
C GLU A 321 2.27 -26.62 -56.46
N ARG A 322 2.89 -25.49 -56.12
CA ARG A 322 3.72 -24.72 -57.08
C ARG A 322 4.95 -25.49 -57.54
N ILE A 323 5.62 -26.22 -56.65
CA ILE A 323 6.77 -27.06 -57.02
C ILE A 323 6.33 -28.14 -58.01
N GLU A 324 5.21 -28.82 -57.74
CA GLU A 324 4.66 -29.85 -58.63
C GLU A 324 4.28 -29.26 -59.99
N LEU A 325 3.63 -28.09 -60.01
CA LEU A 325 3.29 -27.38 -61.25
C LEU A 325 4.53 -27.00 -62.06
N TYR A 326 5.57 -26.48 -61.42
CA TYR A 326 6.81 -26.11 -62.11
C TYR A 326 7.57 -27.34 -62.62
N ALA A 327 7.52 -28.46 -61.90
CA ALA A 327 8.09 -29.72 -62.38
C ALA A 327 7.38 -30.22 -63.65
N MET A 328 6.04 -30.14 -63.70
CA MET A 328 5.28 -30.47 -64.92
C MET A 328 5.63 -29.55 -66.09
N LYS A 329 5.65 -28.23 -65.87
CA LYS A 329 6.04 -27.26 -66.91
C LYS A 329 7.45 -27.48 -67.42
N LEU A 330 8.38 -27.90 -66.56
CA LEU A 330 9.74 -28.20 -66.96
C LEU A 330 9.78 -29.42 -67.90
N LEU A 331 8.97 -30.45 -67.64
CA LEU A 331 8.85 -31.61 -68.54
C LEU A 331 8.27 -31.20 -69.90
N GLU A 332 7.18 -30.42 -69.93
CA GLU A 332 6.60 -29.90 -71.18
C GLU A 332 7.62 -29.06 -71.98
N LEU A 333 8.45 -28.25 -71.30
CA LEU A 333 9.51 -27.48 -71.93
C LEU A 333 10.64 -28.35 -72.49
N LEU A 334 10.92 -29.51 -71.88
CA LEU A 334 11.90 -30.46 -72.40
C LEU A 334 11.35 -31.18 -73.64
N ASP A 335 10.09 -31.63 -73.61
CA ASP A 335 9.46 -32.27 -74.76
C ASP A 335 9.40 -31.32 -75.97
N THR A 336 8.98 -30.08 -75.77
CA THR A 336 8.95 -29.06 -76.84
C THR A 336 10.34 -28.69 -77.35
N LYS A 337 11.37 -28.73 -76.50
CA LYS A 337 12.77 -28.56 -76.93
C LYS A 337 13.23 -29.69 -77.82
N ASP A 338 12.89 -30.94 -77.49
CA ASP A 338 13.24 -32.11 -78.28
C ASP A 338 12.49 -32.11 -79.63
N GLU A 339 11.21 -31.73 -79.65
CA GLU A 339 10.44 -31.52 -80.88
C GLU A 339 11.09 -30.44 -81.79
N LEU A 340 11.51 -29.32 -81.21
CA LEU A 340 12.20 -28.26 -81.95
C LEU A 340 13.55 -28.73 -82.51
N ALA A 341 14.27 -29.57 -81.77
CA ALA A 341 15.52 -30.15 -82.24
C ALA A 341 15.30 -31.05 -83.47
N LEU A 342 14.27 -31.91 -83.44
CA LEU A 342 13.88 -32.75 -84.58
C LEU A 342 13.44 -31.91 -85.79
N ALA A 343 12.68 -30.85 -85.56
CA ALA A 343 12.28 -29.93 -86.63
C ALA A 343 13.49 -29.23 -87.28
N ASN A 344 14.47 -28.82 -86.47
CA ASN A 344 15.71 -28.22 -86.98
C ASN A 344 16.56 -29.22 -87.77
N GLU A 345 16.65 -30.48 -87.33
CA GLU A 345 17.32 -31.54 -88.08
C GLU A 345 16.65 -31.77 -89.45
N THR A 346 15.32 -31.85 -89.46
CA THR A 346 14.53 -31.98 -90.70
C THR A 346 14.74 -30.79 -91.65
N LEU A 347 14.82 -29.56 -91.12
CA LEU A 347 15.12 -28.36 -91.92
C LEU A 347 16.53 -28.45 -92.53
N ALA A 348 17.53 -28.88 -91.76
CA ALA A 348 18.89 -29.04 -92.26
C ALA A 348 18.98 -30.08 -93.39
N GLU A 349 18.24 -31.19 -93.29
CA GLU A 349 18.11 -32.18 -94.38
C GLU A 349 17.49 -31.57 -95.63
N LYS A 350 16.43 -30.77 -95.48
CA LYS A 350 15.77 -30.08 -96.58
C LYS A 350 16.66 -29.02 -97.23
N ASP A 351 17.45 -28.30 -96.44
CA ASP A 351 18.43 -27.34 -96.96
C ASP A 351 19.51 -28.03 -97.82
N ILE A 352 19.96 -29.23 -97.43
CA ILE A 352 20.87 -30.05 -98.23
C ILE A 352 20.20 -30.48 -99.54
N GLU A 353 18.95 -30.94 -99.48
CA GLU A 353 18.18 -31.34 -100.68
C GLU A 353 17.99 -30.17 -101.65
N ILE A 354 17.62 -28.99 -101.15
CA ILE A 354 17.49 -27.76 -101.95
C ILE A 354 18.84 -27.41 -102.59
N LYS A 355 19.94 -27.48 -101.85
CA LYS A 355 21.27 -27.20 -102.38
C LYS A 355 21.64 -28.16 -103.52
N ASN A 356 21.36 -29.45 -103.36
CA ASN A 356 21.58 -30.44 -104.42
C ASN A 356 20.75 -30.14 -105.67
N LEU A 357 19.48 -29.74 -105.50
CA LEU A 357 18.62 -29.34 -106.61
C LEU A 357 19.12 -28.06 -107.32
N ILE A 358 19.63 -27.09 -106.57
CA ILE A 358 20.25 -25.87 -107.14
C ILE A 358 21.49 -26.23 -107.97
N ASP A 359 22.33 -27.13 -107.47
CA ASP A 359 23.52 -27.61 -108.17
C ASP A 359 23.11 -28.37 -109.46
N GLU A 360 22.06 -29.19 -109.41
CA GLU A 360 21.52 -29.89 -110.59
C GLU A 360 20.93 -28.92 -111.63
N ILE A 361 20.17 -27.91 -111.20
CA ILE A 361 19.67 -26.85 -112.09
C ILE A 361 20.83 -26.11 -112.74
N SER A 362 21.87 -25.77 -111.98
CA SER A 362 23.04 -25.07 -112.50
C SER A 362 23.76 -25.90 -113.56
N TYR A 363 23.92 -27.20 -113.34
CA TYR A 363 24.45 -28.14 -114.33
C TYR A 363 23.59 -28.20 -115.60
N LYS A 364 22.26 -28.24 -115.45
CA LYS A 364 21.33 -28.23 -116.59
C LYS A 364 21.35 -26.90 -117.36
N ASP A 365 21.51 -25.77 -116.66
CA ASP A 365 21.66 -24.46 -117.30
C ASP A 365 22.95 -24.39 -118.13
N GLU A 366 24.06 -24.98 -117.65
CA GLU A 366 25.30 -25.13 -118.43
C GLU A 366 25.09 -25.99 -119.68
N GLU A 367 24.39 -27.15 -119.57
CA GLU A 367 24.03 -27.98 -120.73
C GLU A 367 23.17 -27.21 -121.75
N ILE A 368 22.19 -26.43 -121.28
CA ILE A 368 21.35 -25.60 -122.15
C ILE A 368 22.17 -24.52 -122.85
N MET A 369 23.11 -23.88 -122.14
CA MET A 369 24.01 -22.88 -122.73
C MET A 369 24.89 -23.49 -123.82
N ALA A 370 25.48 -24.66 -123.57
CA ALA A 370 26.24 -25.39 -124.59
C ALA A 370 25.36 -25.75 -125.81
N ALA A 371 24.15 -26.26 -125.60
CA ALA A 371 23.22 -26.56 -126.67
C ALA A 371 22.78 -25.30 -127.45
N ARG A 372 22.60 -24.16 -126.78
CA ARG A 372 22.32 -22.88 -127.45
C ARG A 372 23.49 -22.42 -128.31
N GLU A 373 24.72 -22.60 -127.83
CA GLU A 373 25.93 -22.28 -128.57
C GLU A 373 26.06 -23.16 -129.82
N GLU A 374 25.80 -24.46 -129.70
CA GLU A 374 25.72 -25.38 -130.85
C GLU A 374 24.64 -24.95 -131.86
N ILE A 375 23.44 -24.59 -131.40
CA ILE A 375 22.35 -24.09 -132.27
C ILE A 375 22.79 -22.82 -133.00
N GLU A 376 23.46 -21.88 -132.33
CA GLU A 376 23.88 -20.63 -132.95
C GLU A 376 25.00 -20.86 -133.98
N GLN A 377 25.93 -21.80 -133.70
CA GLN A 377 26.90 -22.25 -134.70
C GLN A 377 26.22 -22.87 -135.93
N ILE A 378 25.17 -23.69 -135.74
CA ILE A 378 24.37 -24.25 -136.84
C ILE A 378 23.67 -23.14 -137.63
N LYS A 379 23.07 -22.15 -136.96
CA LYS A 379 22.44 -20.99 -137.64
C LYS A 379 23.46 -20.19 -138.43
N GLU A 380 24.67 -19.99 -137.91
CA GLU A 380 25.76 -19.31 -138.62
C GLU A 380 26.19 -20.10 -139.88
N GLN A 381 26.27 -21.44 -139.77
CA GLN A 381 26.49 -22.31 -140.92
C GLN A 381 25.36 -22.16 -141.95
N MET A 382 24.09 -22.12 -141.52
CA MET A 382 22.94 -21.87 -142.40
C MET A 382 23.00 -20.49 -143.07
N ARG A 383 23.31 -19.41 -142.33
CA ARG A 383 23.51 -18.06 -142.88
C ARG A 383 24.61 -18.03 -143.94
N ASN A 384 25.72 -18.73 -143.71
CA ASN A 384 26.79 -18.85 -144.70
C ASN A 384 26.36 -19.64 -145.96
N ILE A 385 25.45 -20.60 -145.83
CA ILE A 385 24.83 -21.28 -146.97
C ILE A 385 23.92 -20.31 -147.73
N GLU A 386 23.07 -19.55 -147.04
CA GLU A 386 22.20 -18.53 -147.64
C GLU A 386 23.00 -17.41 -148.32
N TYR A 387 24.09 -16.91 -147.72
CA TYR A 387 24.94 -15.89 -148.32
C TYR A 387 25.64 -16.40 -149.59
N LYS A 388 26.00 -17.69 -149.65
CA LYS A 388 26.48 -18.33 -150.89
C LYS A 388 25.39 -18.43 -151.95
N GLN A 389 24.11 -18.46 -151.58
CA GLN A 389 22.98 -18.41 -152.50
C GLN A 389 22.67 -16.96 -152.95
N GLU A 390 22.72 -15.97 -152.04
CA GLU A 390 22.43 -14.56 -152.35
C GLU A 390 23.55 -13.86 -153.15
N ALA A 391 24.82 -14.23 -152.97
CA ALA A 391 25.93 -13.71 -153.78
C ALA A 391 25.84 -14.08 -155.27
N SER A 392 24.89 -14.94 -155.67
CA SER A 392 24.65 -15.29 -157.08
C SER A 392 23.64 -14.38 -157.80
N ILE A 393 22.95 -13.42 -157.15
CA ILE A 393 21.82 -12.71 -157.80
C ILE A 393 21.72 -11.20 -157.47
N LYS A 394 21.96 -10.34 -158.48
CA LYS A 394 21.46 -8.94 -158.67
C LYS A 394 20.37 -8.99 -159.78
N PRO A 395 19.50 -7.96 -160.05
CA PRO A 395 19.33 -6.58 -159.50
C PRO A 395 17.86 -6.05 -159.32
N ALA A 396 17.72 -4.76 -158.95
CA ALA A 396 16.71 -3.72 -159.34
C ALA A 396 15.42 -3.39 -158.50
N ASN A 397 15.47 -2.22 -157.82
CA ASN A 397 14.57 -1.03 -157.75
C ASN A 397 13.08 -0.99 -157.22
N THR A 398 12.82 0.11 -156.48
CA THR A 398 11.61 0.95 -156.20
C THR A 398 10.49 0.64 -155.16
N LYS A 399 10.35 1.60 -154.20
CA LYS A 399 9.19 2.40 -153.66
C LYS A 399 7.83 1.79 -153.20
N GLY A 400 7.32 2.36 -152.07
CA GLY A 400 5.89 2.62 -151.78
C GLY A 400 5.45 2.22 -150.34
N LYS A 401 5.12 3.17 -149.43
CA LYS A 401 3.76 3.66 -148.98
C LYS A 401 2.83 2.55 -148.42
N SER A 402 2.04 2.65 -147.35
CA SER A 402 1.41 3.72 -146.50
C SER A 402 0.73 3.02 -145.27
N ARG A 403 0.71 3.59 -144.04
CA ARG A 403 -0.44 4.18 -143.26
C ARG A 403 -1.71 3.30 -143.15
N GLU A 404 -2.39 3.03 -142.02
CA GLU A 404 -2.91 3.80 -140.86
C GLU A 404 -3.19 2.84 -139.65
N VAL A 405 -2.97 3.12 -138.35
CA VAL A 405 -3.58 3.99 -137.28
C VAL A 405 -4.68 3.33 -136.40
N TYR A 406 -4.49 3.48 -135.06
CA TYR A 406 -5.38 3.57 -133.86
C TYR A 406 -4.91 2.62 -132.71
N GLU A 407 -4.21 3.07 -131.65
CA GLU A 407 -4.63 3.75 -130.37
C GLU A 407 -5.71 2.97 -129.57
N PHE A 408 -5.68 2.69 -128.26
CA PHE A 408 -5.20 3.31 -126.98
C PHE A 408 -4.70 2.16 -126.04
N GLY A 409 -3.95 2.31 -124.94
CA GLY A 409 -3.53 3.43 -124.11
C GLY A 409 -3.31 2.93 -122.66
N MET A 410 -2.04 3.02 -122.22
CA MET A 410 -1.41 2.93 -120.88
C MET A 410 -1.80 1.87 -119.84
#